data_AF-A0A960H7W9-F1
#
_entry.id   AF-A0A960H7W9-F1
#
_cell.length_a   1.000
_cell.length_b   1.000
_cell.length_c   1.000
_cell.angle_alpha   90.00
_cell.angle_beta   90.00
_cell.angle_gamma   90.00
#
_symmetry.space_group_name_H-M   'P 1'
#
loop_
_entity.id
_entity.type
_entity.pdbx_description
1 polymer ?
#
loop_
_entity_poly.entity_id
_entity_poly.type
_entity_poly.pdbx_seq_one_letter_code
_entity_poly.pdbx_strand_id
1 'polypeptide(L)'
;MAGLVLVGCSGGKREVPAAGGNAELGSTSDINPQDPATLQKGGNLRLALSSFPSNFNTLNIDGNEADTGSMLRATMPRAFVIAADGSMKVNTDYFTNVELTGTNPQVVKYTINP
;
A
#
# COMPACT_ATOMS: atom_id res chain seq x y z
N MET A 1 -38.13 -26.03 39.61
CA MET A 1 -36.67 -25.79 39.44
C MET A 1 -36.45 -25.32 38.02
N ALA A 2 -35.98 -24.09 37.84
CA ALA A 2 -35.72 -23.49 36.54
C ALA A 2 -34.22 -23.68 36.22
N GLY A 3 -33.91 -24.37 35.12
CA GLY A 3 -32.56 -24.48 34.58
C GLY A 3 -32.40 -23.50 33.43
N LEU A 4 -31.49 -22.53 33.57
CA LEU A 4 -31.11 -21.59 32.53
C LEU A 4 -30.08 -22.26 31.61
N VAL A 5 -30.47 -22.58 30.38
CA VAL A 5 -29.55 -23.07 29.34
C VAL A 5 -29.07 -21.87 28.52
N LEU A 6 -27.78 -21.57 28.61
CA LEU A 6 -27.11 -20.57 27.77
C LEU A 6 -27.05 -21.10 26.32
N VAL A 7 -27.94 -20.64 25.44
CA VAL A 7 -27.82 -20.90 23.99
C VAL A 7 -27.02 -19.76 23.39
N GLY A 8 -25.72 -19.97 23.20
CA GLY A 8 -24.84 -19.04 22.51
C GLY A 8 -25.21 -18.93 21.03
N CYS A 9 -25.37 -17.70 20.53
CA CYS A 9 -25.65 -17.41 19.12
C CYS A 9 -24.40 -17.59 18.23
N SER A 10 -23.62 -18.66 18.44
CA SER A 10 -22.65 -19.12 17.46
C SER A 10 -23.43 -19.85 16.37
N GLY A 11 -24.07 -19.06 15.49
CA GLY A 11 -24.66 -19.56 14.26
C GLY A 11 -23.64 -20.49 13.58
N GLY A 12 -24.09 -21.72 13.31
CA GLY A 12 -23.26 -22.76 12.71
C GLY A 12 -22.56 -22.26 11.45
N LYS A 13 -21.46 -22.94 11.08
CA LYS A 13 -20.66 -22.70 9.88
C LYS A 13 -21.58 -22.50 8.67
N ARG A 14 -21.99 -21.26 8.44
CA ARG A 14 -22.70 -20.86 7.23
C ARG A 14 -21.58 -20.74 6.23
N GLU A 15 -21.44 -21.74 5.37
CA GLU A 15 -20.65 -21.57 4.15
C GLU A 15 -21.18 -20.30 3.49
N VAL A 16 -20.33 -19.27 3.53
CA VAL A 16 -20.55 -18.05 2.78
C VAL A 16 -20.54 -18.50 1.33
N PRO A 17 -21.63 -18.31 0.57
CA PRO A 17 -21.58 -18.60 -0.85
C PRO A 17 -20.42 -17.81 -1.44
N ALA A 18 -19.62 -18.42 -2.31
CA ALA A 18 -18.64 -17.68 -3.08
C ALA A 18 -19.38 -16.48 -3.68
N ALA A 19 -18.90 -15.26 -3.38
CA ALA A 19 -19.45 -14.05 -3.97
C ALA A 19 -19.32 -14.23 -5.48
N GLY A 20 -20.44 -14.57 -6.15
CA GLY A 20 -20.44 -14.96 -7.54
C GLY A 20 -19.83 -13.86 -8.39
N GLY A 21 -18.83 -14.24 -9.18
CA GLY A 21 -17.98 -13.35 -9.96
C GLY A 21 -16.52 -13.76 -9.79
N ASN A 22 -15.73 -13.65 -10.86
CA ASN A 22 -14.29 -13.76 -10.73
C ASN A 22 -13.84 -12.61 -9.82
N ALA A 23 -13.65 -12.87 -8.53
CA ALA A 23 -12.91 -11.97 -7.62
C ALA A 23 -11.42 -11.99 -7.98
N GLU A 24 -11.13 -11.98 -9.28
CA GLU A 24 -9.80 -11.87 -9.85
C GLU A 24 -9.43 -10.39 -9.76
N LEU A 25 -8.36 -10.10 -9.03
CA LEU A 25 -7.71 -8.79 -9.16
C LEU A 25 -7.27 -8.65 -10.62
N GLY A 26 -7.84 -7.68 -11.32
CA GLY A 26 -7.42 -7.35 -12.68
C GLY A 26 -5.94 -6.96 -12.71
N SER A 27 -5.26 -7.24 -13.82
CA SER A 27 -3.84 -6.92 -14.00
C SER A 27 -3.59 -5.46 -14.41
N THR A 28 -4.63 -4.63 -14.41
CA THR A 28 -4.61 -3.27 -14.96
C THR A 28 -5.17 -2.27 -13.96
N SER A 29 -4.58 -1.07 -13.92
CA SER A 29 -5.10 0.04 -13.14
C SER A 29 -6.32 0.65 -13.84
N ASP A 30 -7.34 1.07 -13.08
CA ASP A 30 -8.57 1.72 -13.56
C ASP A 30 -8.38 3.22 -13.89
N ILE A 31 -7.11 3.67 -13.96
CA ILE A 31 -6.76 5.02 -14.42
C ILE A 31 -6.54 5.00 -15.94
N ASN A 32 -6.57 6.15 -16.60
CA ASN A 32 -6.08 6.31 -17.98
C ASN A 32 -4.55 6.51 -17.94
N PRO A 33 -3.71 5.47 -18.11
CA PRO A 33 -2.26 5.64 -18.03
C PRO A 33 -1.77 6.51 -19.20
N GLN A 34 -0.99 7.52 -18.87
CA GLN A 34 -0.31 8.40 -19.81
C GLN A 34 1.17 8.45 -19.43
N ASP A 35 2.05 8.63 -20.41
CA ASP A 35 3.48 8.76 -20.16
C ASP A 35 3.75 10.09 -19.41
N PRO A 36 4.26 10.05 -18.16
CA PRO A 36 4.57 11.28 -17.41
C PRO A 36 5.56 12.20 -18.13
N ALA A 37 6.39 11.67 -19.05
CA ALA A 37 7.32 12.46 -19.84
C ALA A 37 6.61 13.42 -20.82
N THR A 38 5.32 13.21 -21.10
CA THR A 38 4.52 14.10 -21.96
C THR A 38 3.91 15.27 -21.19
N LEU A 39 4.12 15.39 -19.88
CA LEU A 39 3.62 16.51 -19.10
C LEU A 39 4.30 17.82 -19.51
N GLN A 40 3.50 18.89 -19.59
CA GLN A 40 4.02 20.24 -19.77
C GLN A 40 4.90 20.64 -18.59
N LYS A 41 5.97 21.40 -18.85
CA LYS A 41 6.86 21.92 -17.80
C LYS A 41 6.20 23.12 -17.10
N GLY A 42 6.25 23.13 -15.77
CA GLY A 42 5.71 24.20 -14.93
C GLY A 42 4.21 24.06 -14.61
N GLY A 43 3.68 25.04 -13.89
CA GLY A 43 2.29 25.03 -13.38
C GLY A 43 2.20 24.73 -11.88
N ASN A 44 0.97 24.59 -11.38
CA ASN A 44 0.69 24.28 -9.98
C ASN A 44 -0.23 23.07 -9.88
N LEU A 45 0.21 22.03 -9.18
CA LEU A 45 -0.64 20.91 -8.76
C LEU A 45 -1.25 21.25 -7.39
N ARG A 46 -2.59 21.27 -7.31
CA ARG A 46 -3.33 21.46 -6.05
C ARG A 46 -4.12 20.21 -5.74
N LEU A 47 -3.69 19.48 -4.72
CA LEU A 47 -4.37 18.29 -4.21
C LEU A 47 -5.16 18.67 -2.97
N ALA A 48 -6.40 18.17 -2.86
CA ALA A 48 -7.22 18.39 -1.68
C ALA A 48 -6.76 17.47 -0.54
N LEU A 49 -6.78 18.01 0.68
CA LEU A 49 -6.60 17.25 1.91
C LEU A 49 -7.90 17.34 2.72
N SER A 50 -8.27 16.26 3.40
CA SER A 50 -9.41 16.23 4.32
C SER A 50 -9.11 16.98 5.62
N SER A 51 -7.85 17.00 6.05
CA SER A 51 -7.35 17.77 7.19
C SER A 51 -5.83 18.00 7.10
N PHE A 52 -5.31 18.88 7.96
CA PHE A 52 -3.85 19.02 8.12
C PHE A 52 -3.28 17.92 9.01
N PRO A 53 -2.07 17.39 8.72
CA PRO A 53 -1.41 16.40 9.57
C PRO A 53 -1.16 16.91 10.99
N SER A 54 -1.48 16.10 11.99
CA SER A 54 -1.05 16.30 13.39
C SER A 54 0.45 16.02 13.58
N ASN A 55 1.00 15.09 12.80
CA ASN A 55 2.40 14.72 12.81
C ASN A 55 2.86 14.37 11.38
N PHE A 56 4.04 14.82 10.99
CA PHE A 56 4.60 14.55 9.65
C PHE A 56 5.45 13.27 9.62
N ASN A 57 5.68 12.61 10.76
CA ASN A 57 6.38 11.33 10.77
C ASN A 57 5.39 10.17 10.60
N THR A 58 5.33 9.59 9.40
CA THR A 58 4.46 8.44 9.09
C THR A 58 4.77 7.16 9.88
N LEU A 59 5.89 7.11 10.61
CA LEU A 59 6.26 6.01 11.50
C LEU A 59 5.81 6.25 12.95
N ASN A 60 5.18 7.40 13.23
CA ASN A 60 4.53 7.69 14.49
C ASN A 60 3.03 7.33 14.39
N ILE A 61 2.42 6.97 15.53
CA ILE A 61 1.01 6.59 15.58
C ILE A 61 0.08 7.74 15.15
N ASP A 62 0.45 8.98 15.48
CA ASP A 62 -0.32 10.21 15.17
C ASP A 62 0.06 10.84 13.82
N GLY A 63 0.84 10.11 13.00
CA GLY A 63 1.25 10.49 11.65
C GLY A 63 0.89 9.46 10.57
N ASN A 64 0.16 8.40 10.94
CA ASN A 64 -0.22 7.30 10.05
C ASN A 64 -1.60 7.56 9.40
N GLU A 65 -1.82 8.78 8.91
CA GLU A 65 -3.04 9.15 8.19
C GLU A 65 -2.85 9.06 6.68
N ALA A 66 -3.92 8.75 5.95
CA ALA A 66 -3.88 8.56 4.50
C ALA A 66 -3.41 9.81 3.74
N ASP A 67 -3.87 11.00 4.16
CA ASP A 67 -3.51 12.28 3.56
C ASP A 67 -2.03 12.62 3.80
N THR A 68 -1.57 12.47 5.05
CA THR A 68 -0.16 12.63 5.45
C THR A 68 0.74 11.70 4.62
N GLY A 69 0.38 10.42 4.56
CA GLY A 69 1.10 9.40 3.80
C GLY A 69 1.14 9.72 2.30
N SER A 70 0.01 10.10 1.70
CA SER A 70 -0.08 10.43 0.27
C SER A 70 0.75 11.65 -0.10
N MET A 71 0.67 12.71 0.72
CA MET A 71 1.44 13.93 0.52
C MET A 71 2.95 13.67 0.62
N LEU A 72 3.39 12.97 1.67
CA LEU A 72 4.82 12.73 1.90
C LEU A 72 5.41 11.64 1.01
N ARG A 73 4.59 10.74 0.44
CA ARG A 73 5.05 9.68 -0.46
C ARG A 73 5.79 10.23 -1.68
N ALA A 74 5.42 11.42 -2.15
CA ALA A 74 6.06 12.07 -3.29
C ALA A 74 7.44 12.66 -2.96
N THR A 75 7.77 12.84 -1.68
CA THR A 75 9.00 13.52 -1.24
C THR A 75 9.92 12.67 -0.37
N MET A 76 9.47 11.47 0.04
CA MET A 76 10.25 10.55 0.88
C MET A 76 10.86 9.38 0.09
N PRO A 77 12.11 8.97 0.42
CA PRO A 77 12.72 7.79 -0.18
C PRO A 77 11.95 6.52 0.19
N ARG A 78 11.80 5.62 -0.78
CA ARG A 78 11.21 4.29 -0.59
C ARG A 78 11.99 3.28 -1.39
N ALA A 79 12.24 2.11 -0.80
CA ALA A 79 12.93 1.02 -1.48
C ALA A 79 12.09 0.36 -2.59
N PHE A 80 10.76 0.35 -2.41
CA PHE A 80 9.84 -0.28 -3.34
C PHE A 80 8.64 0.60 -3.66
N VAL A 81 8.15 0.45 -4.89
CA VAL A 81 6.88 0.97 -5.37
C VAL A 81 5.94 -0.19 -5.71
N ILE A 82 4.64 0.04 -5.59
CA ILE A 82 3.63 -0.93 -6.00
C ILE A 82 3.22 -0.56 -7.43
N ALA A 83 3.37 -1.50 -8.36
CA ALA A 83 3.00 -1.32 -9.75
C ALA A 83 1.48 -1.45 -9.95
N ALA A 84 1.00 -1.11 -11.15
CA ALA A 84 -0.43 -1.14 -11.50
C ALA A 84 -1.08 -2.53 -11.32
N ASP A 85 -0.30 -3.60 -11.44
CA ASP A 85 -0.71 -4.99 -11.24
C ASP A 85 -0.59 -5.45 -9.77
N GLY A 86 -0.28 -4.54 -8.84
CA GLY A 86 -0.07 -4.84 -7.43
C GLY A 86 1.30 -5.43 -7.09
N SER A 87 2.17 -5.68 -8.08
CA SER A 87 3.50 -6.21 -7.83
C SER A 87 4.40 -5.19 -7.14
N MET A 88 5.27 -5.66 -6.25
CA MET A 88 6.29 -4.83 -5.61
C MET A 88 7.53 -4.73 -6.53
N LYS A 89 7.92 -3.52 -6.92
CA LYS A 89 9.10 -3.25 -7.75
C LYS A 89 10.10 -2.40 -6.99
N VAL A 90 11.39 -2.66 -7.19
CA VAL A 90 12.46 -1.80 -6.65
C VAL A 90 12.30 -0.39 -7.22
N ASN A 91 12.39 0.61 -6.36
CA ASN A 91 12.41 2.00 -6.79
C ASN A 91 13.81 2.39 -7.23
N THR A 92 14.01 2.41 -8.55
CA THR A 92 15.31 2.72 -9.17
C THR A 92 15.74 4.17 -9.03
N ASP A 93 14.85 5.07 -8.60
CA ASP A 93 15.24 6.44 -8.26
C ASP A 93 16.16 6.47 -7.02
N TYR A 94 16.00 5.50 -6.11
CA TYR A 94 16.76 5.42 -4.85
C TYR A 94 17.68 4.21 -4.72
N PHE A 95 17.36 3.09 -5.36
CA PHE A 95 18.13 1.85 -5.25
C PHE A 95 18.36 1.21 -6.61
N THR A 96 19.61 0.91 -6.94
CA THR A 96 19.97 0.16 -8.15
C THR A 96 19.76 -1.34 -8.00
N ASN A 97 19.78 -1.87 -6.76
CA ASN A 97 19.53 -3.28 -6.49
C ASN A 97 19.03 -3.51 -5.05
N VAL A 98 18.19 -4.53 -4.89
CA VAL A 98 17.82 -5.10 -3.58
C VAL A 98 17.78 -6.62 -3.73
N GLU A 99 18.68 -7.33 -3.06
CA GLU A 99 18.88 -8.76 -3.28
C GLU A 99 19.00 -9.55 -1.97
N LEU A 100 18.39 -10.75 -1.95
CA LEU A 100 18.56 -11.73 -0.88
C LEU A 100 19.86 -12.51 -1.13
N THR A 101 20.90 -12.26 -0.33
CA THR A 101 22.23 -12.85 -0.50
C THR A 101 22.51 -14.05 0.41
N GLY A 102 21.61 -14.32 1.37
CA GLY A 102 21.68 -15.48 2.25
C GLY A 102 20.32 -15.81 2.84
N THR A 103 20.08 -17.10 3.12
CA THR A 103 18.83 -17.61 3.69
C THR A 103 19.00 -18.18 5.10
N ASN A 104 20.23 -18.48 5.54
CA ASN A 104 20.52 -18.92 6.90
C ASN A 104 21.94 -18.49 7.34
N PRO A 105 22.10 -17.34 8.01
CA PRO A 105 21.06 -16.36 8.35
C PRO A 105 20.48 -15.67 7.11
N GLN A 106 19.29 -15.10 7.23
CA GLN A 106 18.70 -14.30 6.15
C GLN A 106 19.47 -12.97 6.01
N VAL A 107 19.98 -12.67 4.81
CA VAL A 107 20.72 -11.43 4.53
C VAL A 107 20.16 -10.79 3.27
N VAL A 108 19.77 -9.52 3.38
CA VAL A 108 19.31 -8.72 2.24
C VAL A 108 20.25 -7.54 2.04
N LYS A 109 20.83 -7.40 0.84
CA LYS A 109 21.72 -6.30 0.47
C LYS A 109 20.95 -5.28 -0.37
N TYR A 110 21.03 -4.02 0.04
CA TYR A 110 20.50 -2.88 -0.70
C TYR A 110 21.66 -2.08 -1.30
N THR A 111 21.59 -1.77 -2.59
CA THR A 111 22.54 -0.89 -3.27
C THR A 111 21.84 0.42 -3.60
N ILE A 112 22.27 1.50 -2.94
CA ILE A 112 21.71 2.84 -3.14
C ILE A 112 22.14 3.39 -4.49
N ASN A 113 21.25 4.10 -5.17
CA ASN A 113 21.53 4.82 -6.40
C ASN A 113 22.42 6.04 -6.11
N PRO A 114 23.65 6.14 -6.68
CA PRO A 114 24.62 7.18 -6.36
C PRO A 114 24.25 8.58 -6.88
#